data_AF-A0A1X6P5M0-F1
#
_entry.id   AF-A0A1X6P5M0-F1
#
_cell.length_a   1.000
_cell.length_b   1.000
_cell.length_c   1.000
_cell.angle_alpha   90.00
_cell.angle_beta   90.00
_cell.angle_gamma   90.00
#
_symmetry.space_group_name_H-M   'P 1'
#
loop_
_entity.id
_entity.type
_entity.pdbx_description
1 polymer ?
#
loop_
_entity_poly.entity_id
_entity_poly.type
_entity_poly.pdbx_seq_one_letter_code
_entity_poly.pdbx_strand_id
1 'polypeptide(L)'
;MLKMCHVTAGHPGLFGSLAVNGLYQDRVKYSIAARKKGGASADINQAKTVRMTNIIKNKVHLYLRQLYWMHSVVPNLLKLPPKASYDDMKGAKVGEHERQVLTLALRRVADEYVLPSNHPLRDPIKATSSILRKQLNKMSRHPGTPGSMASLLSSSPFRELLAEADKNVKAKYQ
;
A
#
# COMPACT_ATOMS: atom_id res chain seq x y z
N MET A 1 -1.37 14.99 1.48
CA MET A 1 -1.39 14.00 2.58
C MET A 1 -1.74 12.63 2.04
N LEU A 2 -0.82 11.67 2.09
CA LEU A 2 -1.10 10.26 1.82
C LEU A 2 -2.04 9.76 2.92
N LYS A 3 -3.23 9.30 2.56
CA LYS A 3 -4.17 8.65 3.47
C LYS A 3 -3.66 7.23 3.74
N MET A 4 -2.74 7.12 4.69
CA MET A 4 -2.03 5.88 5.00
C MET A 4 -2.93 5.00 5.88
N CYS A 5 -3.10 3.74 5.47
CA CYS A 5 -3.70 2.66 6.26
C CYS A 5 -5.12 2.90 6.81
N HIS A 6 -6.14 3.00 5.96
CA HIS A 6 -7.51 2.79 6.46
C HIS A 6 -7.89 1.32 6.52
N VAL A 7 -8.41 0.94 7.67
CA VAL A 7 -9.03 -0.35 7.98
C VAL A 7 -10.38 -0.12 8.67
N THR A 8 -11.12 0.88 8.23
CA THR A 8 -12.42 1.25 8.80
C THR A 8 -13.53 0.90 7.80
N ALA A 9 -14.62 0.30 8.31
CA ALA A 9 -15.79 -0.03 7.52
C ALA A 9 -16.31 1.20 6.75
N GLY A 10 -16.37 1.13 5.41
CA GLY A 10 -16.83 2.24 4.56
C GLY A 10 -15.74 3.17 4.02
N HIS A 11 -14.51 3.10 4.55
CA HIS A 11 -13.35 3.85 4.05
C HIS A 11 -12.18 2.90 3.82
N PRO A 12 -12.20 2.06 2.77
CA PRO A 12 -11.12 1.11 2.53
C PRO A 12 -9.85 1.87 2.16
N GLY A 13 -8.81 1.70 2.97
CA GLY A 13 -7.50 2.28 2.73
C GLY A 13 -6.69 1.38 1.83
N LEU A 14 -5.37 1.48 1.88
CA LEU A 14 -4.50 0.60 1.09
C LEU A 14 -4.76 -0.88 1.43
N PHE A 15 -4.72 -1.24 2.71
CA PHE A 15 -4.96 -2.62 3.18
C PHE A 15 -6.43 -3.05 3.01
N GLY A 16 -7.40 -2.18 3.35
CA GLY A 16 -8.82 -2.47 3.12
C GLY A 16 -9.16 -2.69 1.64
N SER A 17 -8.49 -1.99 0.71
CA SER A 17 -8.66 -2.21 -0.73
C SER A 17 -8.12 -3.58 -1.17
N LEU A 18 -6.98 -4.02 -0.60
CA LEU A 18 -6.47 -5.38 -0.82
C LEU A 18 -7.45 -6.44 -0.32
N ALA A 19 -7.95 -6.28 0.91
CA ALA A 19 -8.91 -7.20 1.54
C ALA A 19 -10.21 -7.33 0.74
N VAL A 20 -10.81 -6.19 0.33
CA VAL A 20 -12.03 -6.18 -0.51
C VAL A 20 -11.79 -6.86 -1.85
N ASN A 21 -10.62 -6.61 -2.47
CA ASN A 21 -10.26 -7.28 -3.72
C ASN A 21 -10.06 -8.79 -3.52
N GLY A 22 -9.45 -9.22 -2.42
CA GLY A 22 -9.31 -10.63 -2.06
C GLY A 22 -10.67 -11.33 -1.98
N LEU A 23 -11.60 -10.79 -1.18
CA LEU A 23 -12.96 -11.33 -1.05
C LEU A 23 -13.70 -11.41 -2.39
N TYR A 24 -13.56 -10.38 -3.22
CA TYR A 24 -14.19 -10.38 -4.53
C TYR A 24 -13.60 -11.47 -5.45
N GLN A 25 -12.28 -11.61 -5.49
CA GLN A 25 -11.60 -12.65 -6.26
C GLN A 25 -11.96 -14.06 -5.79
N ASP A 26 -12.11 -14.26 -4.48
CA ASP A 26 -12.52 -15.56 -3.94
C ASP A 26 -13.95 -15.93 -4.33
N ARG A 27 -14.89 -14.95 -4.33
CA ARG A 27 -16.25 -15.16 -4.87
C ARG A 27 -16.22 -15.49 -6.36
N VAL A 28 -15.40 -14.81 -7.15
CA VAL A 28 -15.21 -15.10 -8.58
C VAL A 28 -14.71 -16.54 -8.78
N LYS A 29 -13.67 -16.95 -8.04
CA LYS A 29 -13.14 -18.34 -8.09
C LYS A 29 -14.20 -19.36 -7.70
N TYR A 30 -14.97 -19.09 -6.65
CA TYR A 30 -16.05 -19.97 -6.20
C TYR A 30 -17.12 -20.13 -7.29
N SER A 31 -17.60 -19.03 -7.90
CA SER A 31 -18.57 -19.09 -9.00
C SER A 31 -18.03 -19.85 -10.22
N ILE A 32 -16.75 -19.67 -10.57
CA ILE A 32 -16.11 -20.43 -11.66
C ILE A 32 -16.08 -21.93 -11.32
N ALA A 33 -15.72 -22.29 -10.09
CA ALA A 33 -15.67 -23.66 -9.63
C ALA A 33 -17.06 -24.32 -9.59
N ALA A 34 -18.08 -23.60 -9.13
CA ALA A 34 -19.47 -24.06 -9.13
C ALA A 34 -19.96 -24.32 -10.56
N ARG A 35 -19.70 -23.40 -11.50
CA ARG A 35 -20.05 -23.57 -12.92
C ARG A 35 -19.37 -24.80 -13.53
N LYS A 36 -18.08 -25.03 -13.23
CA LYS A 36 -17.34 -26.23 -13.71
C LYS A 36 -17.93 -27.54 -13.18
N LYS A 37 -18.59 -27.52 -12.02
CA LYS A 37 -19.24 -28.67 -11.40
C LYS A 37 -20.73 -28.79 -11.76
N GLY A 38 -21.23 -27.98 -12.69
CA GLY A 38 -22.65 -27.97 -13.08
C GLY A 38 -23.59 -27.36 -12.02
N GLY A 39 -23.06 -26.69 -11.00
CA GLY A 39 -23.85 -26.02 -9.96
C GLY A 39 -24.22 -24.58 -10.32
N ALA A 40 -25.12 -23.99 -9.54
CA ALA A 40 -25.52 -22.60 -9.70
C ALA A 40 -24.33 -21.65 -9.48
N SER A 41 -24.05 -20.80 -10.48
CA SER A 41 -23.00 -19.79 -10.42
C SER A 41 -23.60 -18.39 -10.43
N ALA A 42 -23.11 -17.50 -9.59
CA ALA A 42 -23.47 -16.08 -9.68
C ALA A 42 -22.83 -15.43 -10.91
N ASP A 43 -23.52 -14.45 -11.50
CA ASP A 43 -23.00 -13.69 -12.63
C ASP A 43 -21.72 -12.94 -12.28
N ILE A 44 -20.65 -13.24 -12.99
CA ILE A 44 -19.34 -12.62 -12.82
C ILE A 44 -19.28 -11.39 -13.74
N ASN A 45 -19.28 -10.20 -13.13
CA ASN A 45 -19.01 -8.98 -13.87
C ASN A 45 -17.49 -8.86 -14.16
N GLN A 46 -17.07 -9.37 -15.31
CA GLN A 46 -15.67 -9.37 -15.72
C GLN A 46 -15.06 -7.96 -15.79
N ALA A 47 -15.81 -6.96 -16.26
CA ALA A 47 -15.36 -5.58 -16.32
C ALA A 47 -15.04 -5.02 -14.93
N LYS A 48 -15.87 -5.35 -13.92
CA LYS A 48 -15.63 -5.00 -12.52
C LYS A 48 -14.37 -5.68 -11.98
N THR A 49 -14.17 -6.97 -12.26
CA THR A 49 -12.97 -7.73 -11.88
C THR A 49 -11.70 -7.08 -12.42
N VAL A 50 -11.68 -6.76 -13.72
CA VAL A 50 -10.54 -6.12 -14.40
C VAL A 50 -10.29 -4.74 -13.80
N ARG A 51 -11.34 -3.93 -13.60
CA ARG A 51 -11.22 -2.59 -13.02
C ARG A 51 -10.64 -2.62 -11.60
N MET A 52 -11.13 -3.49 -10.72
CA MET A 52 -10.60 -3.63 -9.36
C MET A 52 -9.13 -4.07 -9.38
N THR A 53 -8.81 -5.09 -10.18
CA THR A 53 -7.43 -5.59 -10.32
C THR A 53 -6.48 -4.47 -10.78
N ASN A 54 -6.90 -3.66 -11.75
CA ASN A 54 -6.12 -2.53 -12.24
C ASN A 54 -5.95 -1.43 -11.19
N ILE A 55 -6.98 -1.15 -10.39
CA ILE A 55 -6.88 -0.19 -9.27
C ILE A 55 -5.85 -0.67 -8.24
N ILE A 56 -5.89 -1.96 -7.88
CA ILE A 56 -4.91 -2.53 -6.93
C ILE A 56 -3.49 -2.42 -7.49
N LYS A 57 -3.27 -2.89 -8.73
CA LYS A 57 -1.95 -2.85 -9.38
C LYS A 57 -1.42 -1.43 -9.57
N ASN A 58 -2.26 -0.52 -10.08
CA ASN A 58 -1.81 0.79 -10.54
C ASN A 58 -1.86 1.88 -9.46
N LYS A 59 -2.54 1.63 -8.33
CA LYS A 59 -2.63 2.62 -7.24
C LYS A 59 -2.16 2.04 -5.91
N VAL A 60 -2.81 0.97 -5.43
CA VAL A 60 -2.55 0.46 -4.08
C VAL A 60 -1.11 -0.03 -3.93
N HIS A 61 -0.63 -0.83 -4.86
CA HIS A 61 0.74 -1.34 -4.85
C HIS A 61 1.79 -0.21 -4.88
N LEU A 62 1.55 0.86 -5.64
CA LEU A 62 2.48 1.97 -5.73
C LEU A 62 2.59 2.72 -4.40
N TYR A 63 1.47 2.94 -3.72
CA TYR A 63 1.48 3.58 -2.41
C TYR A 63 2.04 2.67 -1.31
N LEU A 64 1.80 1.37 -1.37
CA LEU A 64 2.41 0.42 -0.43
C LEU A 64 3.92 0.37 -0.56
N ARG A 65 4.47 0.41 -1.79
CA ARG A 65 5.92 0.47 -2.00
C ARG A 65 6.55 1.72 -1.40
N GLN A 66 5.89 2.86 -1.53
CA GLN A 66 6.34 4.11 -0.90
C GLN A 66 6.32 4.00 0.61
N LEU A 67 5.21 3.48 1.14
CA LEU A 67 5.04 3.30 2.57
C LEU A 67 6.08 2.36 3.16
N TYR A 68 6.40 1.28 2.46
CA TYR A 68 7.45 0.34 2.83
C TYR A 68 8.84 0.99 2.83
N TRP A 69 9.18 1.77 1.81
CA TRP A 69 10.44 2.52 1.79
C TRP A 69 10.51 3.55 2.92
N MET A 70 9.41 4.28 3.18
CA MET A 70 9.39 5.22 4.29
C MET A 70 9.56 4.52 5.64
N HIS A 71 8.95 3.33 5.81
CA HIS A 71 9.13 2.49 6.98
C HIS A 71 10.55 1.94 7.12
N SER A 72 11.23 1.56 6.03
CA SER A 72 12.62 1.11 6.12
C SER A 72 13.58 2.22 6.53
N VAL A 73 13.23 3.48 6.26
CA VAL A 73 14.00 4.66 6.67
C VAL A 73 13.62 5.10 8.10
N VAL A 74 12.32 5.09 8.41
CA VAL A 74 11.76 5.48 9.71
C VAL A 74 10.83 4.37 10.19
N PRO A 75 11.33 3.35 10.91
CA PRO A 75 10.52 2.21 11.33
C PRO A 75 9.30 2.61 12.18
N ASN A 76 9.46 3.62 13.01
CA ASN A 76 8.40 4.10 13.91
C ASN A 76 7.32 4.93 13.20
N LEU A 77 7.44 5.17 11.89
CA LEU A 77 6.48 5.93 11.09
C LEU A 77 5.14 5.20 10.99
N LEU A 78 5.20 3.87 10.91
CA LEU A 78 4.03 3.01 10.95
C LEU A 78 3.87 2.50 12.37
N LYS A 79 3.13 3.26 13.19
CA LYS A 79 2.65 2.71 14.44
C LYS A 79 1.59 1.66 14.12
N LEU A 80 1.75 0.44 14.63
CA LEU A 80 0.64 -0.51 14.79
C LEU A 80 -0.39 0.19 15.67
N PRO A 81 -1.51 0.66 15.12
CA PRO A 81 -2.42 1.43 15.94
C PRO A 81 -3.15 0.48 16.91
N PRO A 82 -3.38 0.87 18.17
CA PRO A 82 -4.29 0.15 19.07
C PRO A 82 -5.71 0.07 18.47
N LYS A 83 -6.06 1.03 17.60
CA LYS A 83 -7.26 1.08 16.77
C LYS A 83 -6.93 1.67 15.41
N ALA A 84 -7.01 0.90 14.33
CA ALA A 84 -6.81 1.36 12.95
C ALA A 84 -8.05 2.16 12.44
N SER A 85 -8.44 3.21 13.17
CA SER A 85 -9.59 4.05 12.83
C SER A 85 -9.23 5.10 11.78
N TYR A 86 -10.23 5.50 10.99
CA TYR A 86 -10.09 6.54 9.97
C TYR A 86 -9.64 7.87 10.59
N ASP A 87 -10.20 8.22 11.73
CA ASP A 87 -9.97 9.50 12.40
C ASP A 87 -8.56 9.58 12.99
N ASP A 88 -8.09 8.52 13.65
CA ASP A 88 -6.74 8.46 14.22
C ASP A 88 -5.67 8.54 13.13
N MET A 89 -5.87 7.85 12.01
CA MET A 89 -4.92 7.85 10.89
C MET A 89 -4.99 9.13 10.04
N LYS A 90 -6.15 9.80 9.98
CA LYS A 90 -6.31 11.09 9.30
C LYS A 90 -5.55 12.20 10.04
N GLY A 91 -5.52 12.14 11.37
CA GLY A 91 -4.80 13.08 12.23
C GLY A 91 -3.29 12.82 12.32
N ALA A 92 -2.82 11.64 11.87
CA ALA A 92 -1.42 11.25 11.98
C ALA A 92 -0.50 12.21 11.20
N LYS A 93 0.44 12.82 11.91
CA LYS A 93 1.48 13.68 11.35
C LYS A 93 2.83 13.00 11.51
N VAL A 94 3.65 13.11 10.47
CA VAL A 94 5.08 12.79 10.56
C VAL A 94 5.72 13.85 11.45
N GLY A 95 6.38 13.45 12.54
CA GLY A 95 7.05 14.40 13.44
C GLY A 95 8.25 15.08 12.77
N GLU A 96 8.79 16.12 13.41
CA GLU A 96 9.91 16.90 12.85
C GLU A 96 11.16 16.04 12.69
N HIS A 97 11.46 15.20 13.67
CA HIS A 97 12.61 14.29 13.60
C HIS A 97 12.46 13.30 12.42
N GLU A 98 11.30 12.66 12.27
CA GLU A 98 11.03 11.73 11.19
C GLU A 98 11.12 12.43 9.82
N ARG A 99 10.66 13.68 9.71
CA ARG A 99 10.82 14.49 8.50
C ARG A 99 12.29 14.72 8.14
N GLN A 100 13.13 15.02 9.13
CA GLN A 100 14.57 15.21 8.92
C GLN A 100 15.25 13.92 8.45
N VAL A 101 14.95 12.79 9.09
CA VAL A 101 15.48 11.48 8.70
C VAL A 101 15.05 11.11 7.27
N LEU A 102 13.78 11.31 6.92
CA LEU A 102 13.29 11.09 5.55
C LEU A 102 13.98 12.01 4.54
N THR A 103 14.19 13.27 4.87
CA THR A 103 14.88 14.24 4.01
C THR A 103 16.31 13.80 3.71
N LEU A 104 17.05 13.36 4.74
CA LEU A 104 18.41 12.85 4.57
C LEU A 104 18.42 11.58 3.72
N ALA A 105 17.47 10.67 3.91
CA ALA A 105 17.37 9.47 3.09
C ALA A 105 17.05 9.77 1.61
N LEU A 106 16.17 10.75 1.33
CA LEU A 106 15.90 11.20 -0.04
C LEU A 106 17.14 11.79 -0.72
N ARG A 107 17.96 12.53 0.03
CA ARG A 107 19.24 13.05 -0.47
C ARG A 107 20.24 11.94 -0.75
N ARG A 108 20.40 10.98 0.15
CA ARG A 108 21.25 9.78 -0.07
C ARG A 108 20.85 9.03 -1.33
N VAL A 109 19.54 8.84 -1.51
CA VAL A 109 18.97 8.29 -2.75
C VAL A 109 19.37 9.11 -3.98
N ALA A 110 19.32 10.43 -3.89
CA ALA A 110 19.70 11.29 -5.00
C ALA A 110 21.20 11.18 -5.30
N ASP A 111 22.04 11.02 -4.28
CA ASP A 111 23.49 10.84 -4.44
C ASP A 111 23.83 9.47 -5.05
N GLU A 112 23.26 8.39 -4.51
CA GLU A 112 23.47 7.01 -4.98
C GLU A 112 23.09 6.83 -6.46
N TYR A 113 22.03 7.50 -6.90
CA TYR A 113 21.56 7.45 -8.29
C TYR A 113 22.11 8.59 -9.16
N VAL A 114 23.11 9.33 -8.65
CA VAL A 114 23.80 10.43 -9.35
C VAL A 114 22.79 11.42 -9.96
N LEU A 115 21.74 11.73 -9.21
CA LEU A 115 20.70 12.65 -9.63
C LEU A 115 21.22 14.09 -9.58
N PRO A 116 20.81 14.95 -10.53
CA PRO A 116 21.23 16.35 -10.58
C PRO A 116 21.09 17.09 -9.25
N SER A 117 21.93 18.10 -9.03
CA SER A 117 21.91 18.93 -7.81
C SER A 117 20.59 19.69 -7.63
N ASN A 118 19.89 19.99 -8.72
CA ASN A 118 18.56 20.61 -8.72
C ASN A 118 17.40 19.60 -8.69
N HIS A 119 17.67 18.30 -8.56
CA HIS A 119 16.63 17.28 -8.62
C HIS A 119 15.65 17.42 -7.44
N PRO A 120 14.32 17.31 -7.67
CA PRO A 120 13.32 17.53 -6.62
C PRO A 120 13.41 16.63 -5.39
N LEU A 121 14.11 15.50 -5.45
CA LEU A 121 14.33 14.63 -4.27
C LEU A 121 15.32 15.23 -3.26
N ARG A 122 16.13 16.22 -3.65
CA ARG A 122 17.08 16.91 -2.76
C ARG A 122 16.39 17.95 -1.86
N ASP A 123 15.17 18.33 -2.23
CA ASP A 123 14.33 19.32 -1.55
C ASP A 123 13.05 18.65 -1.01
N PRO A 124 12.87 18.53 0.31
CA PRO A 124 11.72 17.84 0.89
C PRO A 124 10.37 18.49 0.54
N ILE A 125 10.34 19.80 0.21
CA ILE A 125 9.12 20.50 -0.19
C ILE A 125 8.73 20.10 -1.63
N LYS A 126 9.72 19.89 -2.50
CA LYS A 126 9.51 19.52 -3.91
C LYS A 126 9.45 18.01 -4.14
N ALA A 127 9.90 17.20 -3.18
CA ALA A 127 9.91 15.73 -3.23
C ALA A 127 8.49 15.13 -3.11
N THR A 128 7.63 15.40 -4.11
CA THR A 128 6.27 14.87 -4.13
C THR A 128 6.25 13.33 -4.19
N SER A 129 5.15 12.74 -3.72
CA SER A 129 4.94 11.28 -3.81
C SER A 129 5.11 10.77 -5.24
N SER A 130 4.70 11.52 -6.26
CA SER A 130 4.84 11.11 -7.66
C SER A 130 6.30 10.94 -8.10
N ILE A 131 7.20 11.79 -7.60
CA ILE A 131 8.63 11.80 -7.92
C ILE A 131 9.32 10.64 -7.18
N LEU A 132 9.05 10.51 -5.88
CA LEU A 132 9.53 9.37 -5.10
C LEU A 132 9.11 8.04 -5.73
N ARG A 133 7.85 7.93 -6.19
CA ARG A 133 7.36 6.74 -6.90
C ARG A 133 8.20 6.38 -8.12
N LYS A 134 8.46 7.37 -8.97
CA LYS A 134 9.23 7.18 -10.21
C LYS A 134 10.63 6.68 -9.87
N GLN A 135 11.23 7.24 -8.82
CA GLN A 135 12.54 6.83 -8.37
C GLN A 135 12.54 5.41 -7.78
N LEU A 136 11.62 5.08 -6.86
CA LEU A 136 11.50 3.74 -6.29
C LEU A 136 11.29 2.64 -7.34
N ASN A 137 10.56 2.96 -8.42
CA ASN A 137 10.41 2.02 -9.53
C ASN A 137 11.73 1.79 -10.28
N LYS A 138 12.56 2.83 -10.48
CA LYS A 138 13.90 2.69 -11.06
C LYS A 138 14.82 1.88 -10.14
N MET A 139 14.66 2.05 -8.83
CA MET A 139 15.46 1.36 -7.82
C MET A 139 15.18 -0.14 -7.74
N SER A 140 14.03 -0.63 -8.23
CA SER A 140 13.48 -1.99 -7.97
C SER A 140 14.37 -3.19 -8.35
N ARG A 141 15.60 -2.93 -8.82
CA ARG A 141 16.66 -3.90 -9.09
C ARG A 141 17.78 -3.93 -8.02
N HIS A 142 17.76 -3.06 -7.01
CA HIS A 142 18.81 -2.94 -5.99
C HIS A 142 18.39 -3.52 -4.62
N PRO A 143 19.34 -4.07 -3.84
CA PRO A 143 19.12 -4.51 -2.46
C PRO A 143 18.56 -3.36 -1.59
N GLY A 144 17.54 -3.62 -0.77
CA GLY A 144 16.88 -2.60 0.06
C GLY A 144 15.71 -1.87 -0.60
N THR A 145 15.45 -2.12 -1.89
CA THR A 145 14.22 -1.66 -2.56
C THR A 145 13.04 -2.56 -2.21
N PRO A 146 11.78 -2.09 -2.19
CA PRO A 146 10.64 -2.97 -1.93
C PRO A 146 10.69 -4.19 -2.87
N GLY A 147 10.80 -5.37 -2.28
CA GLY A 147 10.82 -6.64 -3.01
C GLY A 147 9.49 -6.91 -3.72
N SER A 148 9.21 -8.18 -4.00
CA SER A 148 7.87 -8.55 -4.48
C SER A 148 6.80 -8.03 -3.49
N MET A 149 5.63 -7.65 -4.00
CA MET A 149 4.54 -7.17 -3.13
C MET A 149 4.17 -8.22 -2.07
N ALA A 150 4.33 -9.51 -2.39
CA ALA A 150 4.16 -10.60 -1.44
C ALA A 150 5.15 -10.52 -0.28
N SER A 151 6.44 -10.30 -0.56
CA SER A 151 7.47 -10.13 0.47
C SER A 151 7.19 -8.92 1.37
N LEU A 152 6.81 -7.79 0.76
CA LEU A 152 6.38 -6.58 1.50
C LEU A 152 5.22 -6.90 2.44
N LEU A 153 4.15 -7.53 1.93
CA LEU A 153 2.96 -7.84 2.74
C LEU A 153 3.20 -8.94 3.78
N SER A 154 4.26 -9.74 3.65
CA SER A 154 4.67 -10.70 4.67
C SER A 154 5.52 -10.09 5.79
N SER A 155 6.04 -8.87 5.60
CA SER A 155 6.87 -8.18 6.59
C SER A 155 6.02 -7.44 7.63
N SER A 156 6.57 -7.26 8.84
CA SER A 156 5.91 -6.44 9.87
C SER A 156 6.21 -4.95 9.64
N PRO A 157 5.25 -4.03 9.87
CA PRO A 157 3.88 -4.23 10.37
C PRO A 157 2.83 -4.53 9.29
N PHE A 158 3.24 -4.68 8.02
CA PHE A 158 2.33 -4.80 6.87
C PHE A 158 1.45 -6.04 6.93
N ARG A 159 2.00 -7.17 7.41
CA ARG A 159 1.25 -8.41 7.59
C ARG A 159 0.13 -8.25 8.60
N GLU A 160 0.42 -7.66 9.75
CA GLU A 160 -0.54 -7.44 10.82
C GLU A 160 -1.64 -6.45 10.37
N LEU A 161 -1.25 -5.39 9.66
CA LEU A 161 -2.19 -4.41 9.10
C LEU A 161 -3.11 -5.02 8.03
N LEU A 162 -2.59 -5.94 7.21
CA LEU A 162 -3.39 -6.68 6.23
C LEU A 162 -4.36 -7.64 6.92
N ALA A 163 -3.90 -8.40 7.92
CA ALA A 163 -4.74 -9.34 8.66
C ALA A 163 -5.91 -8.65 9.37
N GLU A 164 -5.65 -7.51 10.01
CA GLU A 164 -6.70 -6.70 10.63
C GLU A 164 -7.69 -6.16 9.58
N ALA A 165 -7.20 -5.84 8.37
CA ALA A 165 -8.07 -5.44 7.27
C ALA A 165 -8.95 -6.54 6.73
N ASP A 166 -8.41 -7.74 6.58
CA ASP A 166 -9.22 -8.89 6.19
C ASP A 166 -10.30 -9.18 7.23
N LYS A 167 -9.98 -9.09 8.52
CA LYS A 167 -10.95 -9.27 9.62
C LYS A 167 -12.06 -8.23 9.55
N ASN A 168 -11.73 -6.94 9.47
CA ASN A 168 -12.72 -5.86 9.48
C ASN A 168 -13.60 -5.83 8.22
N VAL A 169 -13.03 -6.19 7.07
CA VAL A 169 -13.81 -6.31 5.84
C VAL A 169 -14.75 -7.52 5.92
N LYS A 170 -14.28 -8.69 6.36
CA LYS A 170 -15.14 -9.87 6.52
C LYS A 170 -16.31 -9.62 7.45
N ALA A 171 -16.08 -8.99 8.60
CA ALA A 171 -17.15 -8.62 9.54
C ALA A 171 -18.24 -7.71 8.95
N LYS A 172 -17.94 -6.97 7.87
CA LYS A 172 -18.93 -6.10 7.19
C LYS A 172 -19.73 -6.84 6.10
N TYR A 173 -19.15 -7.86 5.48
CA TYR A 173 -19.72 -8.54 4.31
C TYR A 173 -20.23 -9.97 4.63
N GLN A 174 -20.20 -10.35 5.90
CA GLN A 174 -20.93 -11.45 6.52
C GLN A 174 -22.19 -10.91 7.18
#